data_AF-A0A1V5UT45-F1
#
_entry.id   AF-A0A1V5UT45-F1
#
_cell.length_a   1.000
_cell.length_b   1.000
_cell.length_c   1.000
_cell.angle_alpha   90.00
_cell.angle_beta   90.00
_cell.angle_gamma   90.00
#
_symmetry.space_group_name_H-M   'P 1'
#
loop_
_entity.id
_entity.type
_entity.pdbx_description
1 polymer ?
#
loop_
_entity_poly.entity_id
_entity_poly.type
_entity_poly.pdbx_seq_one_letter_code
_entity_poly.pdbx_strand_id
1 'polypeptide(L)'
;MTRQELYKAMEHEKIILYDEFLAHLERTPLTELVTRWAGVLELAKEHQTRKNRADWLAMFLWNSSALTVGKDELARRELERKREAERQAEAERKRKEEEIHRILTEKKLSFWRLCSETDRKQRVEIFLPRCDEFYRKYVRAHYLADLGGMPDRMVLLWFWNALPPFSLSEKELPEHPVLAA
;
A
#
# COMPACT_ATOMS: atom_id res chain seq x y z
N MET A 1 9.28 -1.17 21.39
CA MET A 1 9.41 -0.34 22.60
C MET A 1 10.39 -1.02 23.54
N THR A 2 11.46 -0.33 23.94
CA THR A 2 12.45 -0.80 24.92
C THR A 2 12.04 -0.45 26.35
N ARG A 3 12.71 -1.02 27.35
CA ARG A 3 12.47 -0.69 28.77
C ARG A 3 12.80 0.77 29.08
N GLN A 4 13.88 1.31 28.51
CA GLN A 4 14.24 2.72 28.66
C GLN A 4 13.20 3.66 28.01
N GLU A 5 12.66 3.29 26.85
CA GLU A 5 11.57 4.05 26.22
C GLU A 5 10.30 4.05 27.08
N LEU A 6 9.98 2.92 27.72
CA LEU A 6 8.85 2.83 28.64
C LEU A 6 9.04 3.74 29.85
N TYR A 7 10.23 3.73 30.48
CA TYR A 7 10.52 4.60 31.62
C TYR A 7 10.44 6.07 31.24
N LYS A 8 11.02 6.45 30.09
CA LYS A 8 10.85 7.79 29.54
C LYS A 8 9.37 8.11 29.34
N ALA A 9 8.56 7.22 28.78
CA ALA A 9 7.13 7.47 28.60
C ALA A 9 6.40 7.68 29.94
N MET A 10 6.75 6.93 30.99
CA MET A 10 6.21 7.11 32.33
C MET A 10 6.63 8.44 32.96
N GLU A 11 7.89 8.84 32.78
CA GLU A 11 8.40 10.16 33.21
C GLU A 11 7.69 11.31 32.49
N HIS A 12 7.38 11.15 31.19
CA HIS A 12 6.60 12.15 30.43
C HIS A 12 5.18 12.30 30.97
N GLU A 13 4.57 11.21 31.45
CA GLU A 13 3.29 11.22 32.17
C GLU A 13 3.44 11.69 33.64
N LYS A 14 4.65 12.12 34.05
CA LYS A 14 5.00 12.62 35.38
C LYS A 14 4.82 11.60 36.51
N ILE A 15 4.91 10.31 36.19
CA ILE A 15 4.86 9.24 37.19
C ILE A 15 6.16 9.26 38.00
N ILE A 16 6.03 9.33 39.33
CA ILE A 16 7.18 9.26 40.23
C ILE A 16 7.65 7.81 40.34
N LEU A 17 8.86 7.54 39.87
CA LEU A 17 9.49 6.23 39.89
C LEU A 17 10.31 6.04 41.17
N TYR A 18 9.63 5.82 42.30
CA TYR A 18 10.30 5.50 43.57
C TYR A 18 10.86 4.07 43.57
N ASP A 19 11.82 3.79 44.46
CA ASP A 19 12.63 2.56 44.42
C ASP A 19 11.82 1.26 44.38
N GLU A 20 10.74 1.17 45.15
CA GLU A 20 9.87 -0.01 45.16
C GLU A 20 9.11 -0.20 43.83
N PHE A 21 8.66 0.91 43.22
CA PHE A 21 7.99 0.88 41.92
C PHE A 21 8.98 0.48 40.82
N LEU A 22 10.19 1.04 40.83
CA LEU A 22 11.27 0.66 39.93
C LEU A 22 11.64 -0.82 40.07
N ALA A 23 11.81 -1.30 41.30
CA ALA A 23 12.11 -2.71 41.55
C ALA A 23 11.01 -3.64 41.02
N HIS A 24 9.75 -3.22 41.09
CA HIS A 24 8.63 -3.99 40.53
C HIS A 24 8.63 -3.97 39.00
N LEU A 25 8.94 -2.84 38.37
CA LEU A 25 9.12 -2.74 36.92
C LEU A 25 10.28 -3.60 36.42
N GLU A 26 11.41 -3.63 37.13
CA GLU A 26 12.59 -4.41 36.72
C GLU A 26 12.34 -5.92 36.73
N ARG A 27 11.61 -6.39 37.75
CA ARG A 27 11.22 -7.80 37.91
C ARG A 27 10.17 -8.25 36.89
N THR A 28 9.38 -7.32 36.37
CA THR A 28 8.31 -7.63 35.41
C THR A 28 8.87 -7.79 33.99
N PRO A 29 8.46 -8.82 33.24
CA PRO A 29 8.84 -8.96 31.83
C PRO A 29 8.43 -7.74 31.01
N LEU A 30 9.31 -7.31 30.10
CA LEU A 30 9.06 -6.11 29.28
C LEU A 30 7.77 -6.22 28.46
N THR A 31 7.46 -7.40 27.92
CA THR A 31 6.24 -7.65 27.14
C THR A 31 4.98 -7.38 27.96
N GLU A 32 4.95 -7.83 29.21
CA GLU A 32 3.84 -7.56 30.12
C GLU A 32 3.77 -6.08 30.48
N LEU A 33 4.90 -5.44 30.77
CA LEU A 33 4.95 -4.00 31.05
C LEU A 33 4.41 -3.14 29.90
N VAL A 34 4.81 -3.45 28.67
CA VAL A 34 4.32 -2.77 27.45
C VAL A 34 2.80 -2.94 27.33
N THR A 35 2.31 -4.14 27.60
CA THR A 35 0.88 -4.46 27.54
C THR A 35 0.11 -3.66 28.58
N ARG A 36 0.51 -3.74 29.84
CA ARG A 36 -0.11 -2.99 30.94
C ARG A 36 -0.07 -1.48 30.71
N TRP A 37 1.04 -0.98 30.19
CA TRP A 37 1.19 0.43 29.87
C TRP A 37 0.22 0.87 28.76
N ALA A 38 0.09 0.09 27.69
CA ALA A 38 -0.87 0.37 26.63
C ALA A 38 -2.31 0.38 27.18
N GLY A 39 -2.67 -0.60 28.00
CA GLY A 39 -4.01 -0.71 28.57
C GLY A 39 -4.34 0.37 29.58
N VAL A 40 -3.41 0.74 30.47
CA VAL A 40 -3.67 1.81 31.46
C VAL A 40 -3.84 3.18 30.78
N LEU A 41 -3.11 3.43 29.69
CA LEU A 41 -3.30 4.65 28.90
C LEU A 41 -4.67 4.69 28.23
N GLU A 42 -5.17 3.56 27.73
CA GLU A 42 -6.49 3.47 27.11
C GLU A 42 -7.60 3.63 28.14
N LEU A 43 -7.51 2.93 29.27
CA LEU A 43 -8.43 3.09 30.40
C LEU A 43 -8.46 4.55 30.89
N ALA A 44 -7.31 5.23 30.94
CA ALA A 44 -7.27 6.63 31.34
C ALA A 44 -8.02 7.56 30.36
N LYS A 45 -8.11 7.21 29.08
CA LYS A 45 -8.93 7.95 28.10
C LYS A 45 -10.42 7.67 28.33
N GLU A 46 -10.80 6.41 28.52
CA GLU A 46 -12.18 6.00 28.78
C GLU A 46 -12.73 6.67 30.05
N HIS A 47 -11.93 6.70 31.12
CA HIS A 47 -12.29 7.34 32.40
C HIS A 47 -12.10 8.86 32.40
N GLN A 48 -11.64 9.45 31.31
CA GLN A 48 -11.38 10.89 31.17
C GLN A 48 -10.53 11.46 32.32
N THR A 49 -9.53 10.71 32.78
CA THR A 49 -8.73 11.07 33.96
C THR A 49 -7.90 12.33 33.67
N ARG A 50 -8.33 13.47 34.22
CA ARG A 50 -7.63 14.78 34.08
C ARG A 50 -6.90 15.25 35.34
N LYS A 51 -7.44 14.98 36.53
CA LYS A 51 -6.79 15.33 37.81
C LYS A 51 -5.98 14.14 38.30
N ASN A 52 -4.78 14.39 38.84
CA ASN A 52 -3.86 13.38 39.39
C ASN A 52 -3.63 12.18 38.45
N ARG A 53 -3.51 12.47 37.15
CA ARG A 53 -3.35 11.46 36.10
C ARG A 53 -2.12 10.57 36.36
N ALA A 54 -1.00 11.16 36.77
CA ALA A 54 0.22 10.42 37.08
C ALA A 54 -0.01 9.33 38.15
N ASP A 55 -0.57 9.73 39.31
CA ASP A 55 -0.86 8.82 40.41
C ASP A 55 -1.88 7.73 39.99
N TRP A 56 -2.88 8.14 39.21
CA TRP A 56 -3.86 7.22 38.68
C TRP A 56 -3.20 6.18 37.75
N LEU A 57 -2.37 6.60 36.80
CA LEU A 57 -1.67 5.68 35.91
C LEU A 57 -0.78 4.72 36.70
N ALA A 58 -0.02 5.21 37.69
CA ALA A 58 0.84 4.39 38.54
C ALA A 58 0.06 3.33 39.33
N MET A 59 -1.08 3.73 39.90
CA MET A 59 -1.93 2.84 40.69
C MET A 59 -2.65 1.79 39.83
N PHE A 60 -3.19 2.19 38.68
CA PHE A 60 -4.00 1.32 37.83
C PHE A 60 -3.18 0.46 36.87
N LEU A 61 -1.88 0.74 36.67
CA LEU A 61 -0.97 -0.06 35.84
C LEU A 61 -0.97 -1.54 36.23
N TRP A 62 -1.05 -1.82 37.52
CA TRP A 62 -0.93 -3.17 38.06
C TRP A 62 -2.26 -3.93 38.10
N ASN A 63 -3.38 -3.28 37.77
CA ASN A 63 -4.67 -3.96 37.70
C ASN A 63 -4.74 -4.95 36.54
N SER A 64 -5.53 -6.01 36.73
CA SER A 64 -5.79 -7.03 35.70
C SER A 64 -6.43 -6.42 34.45
N SER A 65 -7.31 -5.42 34.60
CA SER A 65 -7.93 -4.71 33.47
C SER A 65 -6.91 -4.03 32.57
N ALA A 66 -5.84 -3.44 33.13
CA ALA A 66 -4.79 -2.82 32.32
C ALA A 66 -4.06 -3.85 31.45
N LEU A 67 -3.91 -5.09 31.94
CA LEU A 67 -3.34 -6.16 31.14
C LEU A 67 -4.30 -6.61 30.02
N THR A 68 -5.58 -6.81 30.32
CA THR A 68 -6.58 -7.27 29.33
C THR A 68 -6.78 -6.24 28.23
N VAL A 69 -7.11 -4.99 28.59
CA VAL A 69 -7.30 -3.89 27.63
C VAL A 69 -6.03 -3.65 26.83
N GLY A 70 -4.86 -3.80 27.47
CA GLY A 70 -3.58 -3.70 26.80
C GLY A 70 -3.37 -4.73 25.70
N LYS A 71 -3.79 -5.99 25.91
CA LYS A 71 -3.69 -7.05 24.89
C LYS A 71 -4.57 -6.72 23.69
N ASP A 72 -5.81 -6.34 23.94
CA ASP A 72 -6.77 -6.01 22.89
C ASP A 72 -6.30 -4.80 22.08
N GLU A 73 -5.75 -3.78 22.75
CA GLU A 73 -5.24 -2.58 22.10
C GLU A 73 -4.01 -2.85 21.23
N LEU A 74 -3.07 -3.65 21.73
CA LEU A 74 -1.88 -4.01 20.94
C LEU A 74 -2.26 -4.87 19.74
N ALA A 75 -3.19 -5.82 19.89
CA ALA A 75 -3.71 -6.63 18.80
C ALA A 75 -4.41 -5.76 17.74
N ARG A 76 -5.21 -4.76 18.16
CA ARG A 76 -5.83 -3.79 17.26
C ARG A 76 -4.78 -3.02 16.45
N ARG A 77 -3.77 -2.45 17.11
CA ARG A 77 -2.68 -1.70 16.45
C ARG A 77 -1.86 -2.57 15.49
N GLU A 78 -1.64 -3.83 15.81
CA GLU A 78 -0.98 -4.77 14.90
C GLU A 78 -1.81 -5.06 13.65
N LEU A 79 -3.11 -5.27 13.82
CA LEU A 79 -4.03 -5.48 12.70
C LEU A 79 -4.11 -4.25 11.79
N GLU A 80 -4.19 -3.05 12.37
CA GLU A 80 -4.19 -1.79 11.62
C GLU A 80 -2.90 -1.59 10.83
N ARG A 81 -1.73 -1.82 11.46
CA ARG A 81 -0.43 -1.76 10.78
C ARG A 81 -0.34 -2.75 9.61
N LYS A 82 -0.85 -3.97 9.78
CA LYS A 82 -0.89 -4.96 8.69
C LYS A 82 -1.77 -4.49 7.52
N ARG A 83 -2.98 -3.99 7.81
CA ARG A 83 -3.89 -3.43 6.79
C ARG A 83 -3.30 -2.21 6.09
N GLU A 84 -2.56 -1.37 6.80
CA GLU A 84 -1.86 -0.22 6.21
C GLU A 84 -0.73 -0.66 5.29
N ALA A 85 0.10 -1.62 5.72
CA ALA A 85 1.16 -2.16 4.90
C ALA A 85 0.61 -2.83 3.63
N GLU A 86 -0.50 -3.58 3.74
CA GLU A 86 -1.19 -4.17 2.58
C GLU A 86 -1.69 -3.10 1.61
N ARG A 87 -2.36 -2.05 2.12
CA ARG A 87 -2.82 -0.93 1.29
C ARG A 87 -1.67 -0.20 0.59
N GLN A 88 -0.55 0.01 1.28
CA GLN A 88 0.64 0.65 0.71
C GLN A 88 1.25 -0.23 -0.38
N ALA A 89 1.40 -1.53 -0.13
CA ALA A 89 1.91 -2.49 -1.11
C ALA A 89 1.01 -2.59 -2.35
N GLU A 90 -0.31 -2.59 -2.18
CA GLU A 90 -1.27 -2.57 -3.30
C GLU A 90 -1.18 -1.27 -4.10
N ALA A 91 -1.08 -0.12 -3.42
CA ALA A 91 -0.92 1.17 -4.09
C ALA A 91 0.40 1.25 -4.87
N GLU A 92 1.49 0.72 -4.32
CA GLU A 92 2.78 0.66 -5.02
C GLU A 92 2.72 -0.27 -6.24
N ARG A 93 2.07 -1.42 -6.13
CA ARG A 93 1.84 -2.32 -7.27
C ARG A 93 1.04 -1.65 -8.38
N LYS A 94 -0.07 -0.98 -8.04
CA LYS A 94 -0.89 -0.24 -9.02
C LYS A 94 -0.08 0.86 -9.71
N ARG A 95 0.73 1.63 -8.97
CA ARG A 95 1.62 2.66 -9.56
C ARG A 95 2.61 2.06 -10.55
N LYS A 96 3.21 0.91 -10.22
CA LYS A 96 4.13 0.21 -11.12
C LYS A 96 3.42 -0.30 -12.38
N GLU A 97 2.23 -0.88 -12.22
CA GLU A 97 1.41 -1.33 -13.35
C GLU A 97 1.00 -0.17 -14.26
N GLU A 98 0.60 0.97 -13.69
CA GLU A 98 0.25 2.19 -14.42
C GLU A 98 1.46 2.77 -15.18
N GLU A 99 2.64 2.75 -14.57
CA GLU A 99 3.88 3.21 -15.21
C GLU A 99 4.28 2.31 -16.37
N ILE A 100 4.25 0.99 -16.17
CA ILE A 100 4.46 0.00 -17.23
C ILE A 100 3.45 0.22 -18.37
N HIS A 101 2.17 0.39 -18.03
CA HIS A 101 1.12 0.64 -19.00
C HIS A 101 1.36 1.93 -19.79
N ARG A 102 1.80 3.01 -19.12
CA ARG A 102 2.16 4.29 -19.77
C ARG A 102 3.29 4.11 -20.77
N ILE A 103 4.39 3.47 -20.38
CA ILE A 103 5.55 3.25 -21.26
C ILE A 103 5.16 2.37 -22.45
N LEU A 104 4.40 1.29 -22.21
CA LEU A 104 3.90 0.44 -23.29
C LEU A 104 2.97 1.19 -24.24
N THR A 105 2.12 2.06 -23.70
CA THR A 105 1.23 2.92 -24.49
C THR A 105 2.03 3.82 -25.42
N GLU A 106 3.06 4.51 -24.90
CA GLU A 106 3.92 5.38 -25.69
C GLU A 106 4.66 4.63 -26.79
N LYS A 107 5.22 3.45 -26.49
CA LYS A 107 5.88 2.60 -27.50
C LYS A 107 4.91 2.14 -28.59
N LYS A 108 3.72 1.69 -28.20
CA LYS A 108 2.67 1.23 -29.12
C LYS A 108 2.19 2.33 -30.04
N LEU A 109 1.93 3.53 -29.50
CA LEU A 109 1.54 4.69 -30.30
C LEU A 109 2.67 5.16 -31.22
N SER A 110 3.89 5.22 -30.71
CA SER A 110 5.06 5.62 -31.52
C SER A 110 5.25 4.68 -32.71
N PHE A 111 5.12 3.37 -32.48
CA PHE A 111 5.13 2.38 -33.55
C PHE A 111 4.00 2.58 -34.55
N TRP A 112 2.76 2.76 -34.07
CA TRP A 112 1.61 2.99 -34.95
C TRP A 112 1.81 4.21 -35.85
N ARG A 113 2.29 5.31 -35.28
CA ARG A 113 2.56 6.56 -36.01
C ARG A 113 3.66 6.39 -37.06
N LEU A 114 4.68 5.57 -36.79
CA LEU A 114 5.76 5.26 -37.74
C LEU A 114 5.32 4.32 -38.87
N CYS A 115 4.32 3.46 -38.65
CA CYS A 115 3.81 2.57 -39.70
C CYS A 115 3.12 3.35 -40.83
N SER A 116 3.35 2.92 -42.07
CA SER A 116 2.61 3.40 -43.24
C SER A 116 1.14 2.96 -43.18
N GLU A 117 0.25 3.61 -43.94
CA GLU A 117 -1.17 3.24 -43.95
C GLU A 117 -1.39 1.80 -44.44
N THR A 118 -0.58 1.35 -45.40
CA THR A 118 -0.57 -0.03 -45.91
C THR A 118 -0.14 -1.04 -44.83
N ASP A 119 0.90 -0.73 -44.04
CA ASP A 119 1.35 -1.60 -42.94
C ASP A 119 0.30 -1.70 -41.84
N ARG A 120 -0.36 -0.58 -41.52
CA ARG A 120 -1.46 -0.54 -40.53
C ARG A 120 -2.62 -1.44 -40.98
N LYS A 121 -3.05 -1.32 -42.24
CA LYS A 121 -4.11 -2.15 -42.84
C LYS A 121 -3.76 -3.63 -42.77
N GLN A 122 -2.57 -4.01 -43.23
CA GLN A 122 -2.14 -5.41 -43.22
C GLN A 122 -2.13 -6.01 -41.81
N ARG A 123 -1.65 -5.27 -40.81
CA ARG A 123 -1.64 -5.73 -39.41
C ARG A 123 -3.04 -5.92 -38.84
N VAL A 124 -3.94 -4.96 -39.07
CA VAL A 124 -5.33 -5.08 -38.64
C VAL A 124 -5.98 -6.29 -39.31
N GLU A 125 -5.78 -6.48 -40.61
CA GLU A 125 -6.34 -7.63 -41.34
C GLU A 125 -5.81 -8.99 -40.86
N ILE A 126 -4.54 -9.09 -40.45
CA ILE A 126 -3.97 -10.30 -39.83
C ILE A 126 -4.58 -10.56 -38.45
N PHE A 127 -4.90 -9.50 -37.70
CA PHE A 127 -5.46 -9.61 -36.36
C PHE A 127 -6.96 -9.94 -36.36
N LEU A 128 -7.73 -9.35 -37.28
CA LEU A 128 -9.19 -9.45 -37.34
C LEU A 128 -9.75 -10.89 -37.26
N PRO A 129 -9.19 -11.91 -37.94
CA PRO A 129 -9.68 -13.28 -37.85
C PRO A 129 -9.68 -13.88 -36.44
N ARG A 130 -8.85 -13.36 -35.53
CA ARG A 130 -8.75 -13.82 -34.14
C ARG A 130 -9.78 -13.18 -33.22
N CYS A 131 -10.53 -12.19 -33.71
CA CYS A 131 -11.54 -11.46 -32.96
C CYS A 131 -12.95 -12.04 -33.16
N ASP A 132 -13.87 -11.66 -32.28
CA ASP A 132 -15.29 -11.99 -32.44
C ASP A 132 -15.90 -11.37 -33.71
N GLU A 133 -17.11 -11.82 -34.06
CA GLU A 133 -17.79 -11.36 -35.28
C GLU A 133 -18.20 -9.88 -35.22
N PHE A 134 -18.60 -9.40 -34.04
CA PHE A 134 -19.02 -8.02 -33.84
C PHE A 134 -17.85 -7.07 -34.07
N TYR A 135 -16.73 -7.31 -33.40
CA TYR A 135 -15.49 -6.56 -33.53
C TYR A 135 -15.03 -6.53 -34.99
N ARG A 136 -15.06 -7.68 -35.67
CA ARG A 136 -14.67 -7.78 -37.09
C ARG A 136 -15.53 -6.89 -38.00
N LYS A 137 -16.86 -6.97 -37.86
CA LYS A 137 -17.78 -6.16 -38.67
C LYS A 137 -17.60 -4.67 -38.37
N TYR A 138 -17.47 -4.31 -37.10
CA TYR A 138 -17.33 -2.92 -36.67
C TYR A 138 -16.05 -2.28 -37.20
N VAL A 139 -14.89 -2.92 -37.02
CA VAL A 139 -13.61 -2.40 -37.52
C VAL A 139 -13.60 -2.26 -39.04
N ARG A 140 -14.17 -3.23 -39.77
CA ARG A 140 -14.28 -3.17 -41.23
C ARG A 140 -15.16 -2.02 -41.70
N ALA A 141 -16.27 -1.77 -41.04
CA ALA A 141 -17.22 -0.73 -41.42
C ALA A 141 -16.73 0.68 -41.06
N HIS A 142 -16.01 0.85 -39.94
CA HIS A 142 -15.75 2.17 -39.37
C HIS A 142 -14.29 2.63 -39.41
N TYR A 143 -13.31 1.71 -39.47
CA TYR A 143 -11.90 2.07 -39.26
C TYR A 143 -10.97 1.68 -40.41
N LEU A 144 -11.25 0.61 -41.18
CA LEU A 144 -10.37 0.19 -42.27
C LEU A 144 -10.22 1.23 -43.39
N ALA A 145 -11.20 2.10 -43.59
CA ALA A 145 -11.15 3.14 -44.62
C ALA A 145 -10.08 4.20 -44.33
N ASP A 146 -9.94 4.60 -43.06
CA ASP A 146 -8.97 5.59 -42.61
C ASP A 146 -8.38 5.22 -41.22
N LEU A 147 -7.32 4.42 -41.26
CA LEU A 147 -6.50 4.12 -40.08
C LEU A 147 -5.47 5.22 -39.78
N GLY A 148 -5.31 6.18 -40.72
CA GLY A 148 -4.38 7.30 -40.64
C GLY A 148 -4.85 8.37 -39.66
N GLY A 149 -6.13 8.74 -39.77
CA GLY A 149 -6.78 9.78 -38.98
C GLY A 149 -7.37 9.34 -37.65
N MET A 150 -7.18 8.07 -37.24
CA MET A 150 -7.71 7.59 -35.96
C MET A 150 -7.04 8.28 -34.76
N PRO A 151 -7.82 8.78 -33.78
CA PRO A 151 -7.27 9.27 -32.53
C PRO A 151 -6.53 8.16 -31.78
N ASP A 152 -5.41 8.51 -31.14
CA ASP A 152 -4.57 7.58 -30.37
C ASP A 152 -5.36 6.72 -29.38
N ARG A 153 -6.34 7.32 -28.69
CA ARG A 153 -7.20 6.61 -27.73
C ARG A 153 -7.98 5.47 -28.40
N MET A 154 -8.45 5.66 -29.63
CA MET A 154 -9.18 4.63 -30.38
C MET A 154 -8.22 3.56 -30.91
N VAL A 155 -7.02 3.95 -31.34
CA VAL A 155 -5.98 2.99 -31.73
C VAL A 155 -5.65 2.06 -30.56
N LEU A 156 -5.44 2.61 -29.37
CA LEU A 156 -5.17 1.81 -28.18
C LEU A 156 -6.36 0.94 -27.78
N LEU A 157 -7.57 1.50 -27.77
CA LEU A 157 -8.77 0.75 -27.37
C LEU A 157 -9.03 -0.46 -28.28
N TRP A 158 -8.97 -0.24 -29.60
CA TRP A 158 -9.32 -1.28 -30.56
C TRP A 158 -8.12 -2.17 -30.88
N PHE A 159 -6.94 -1.61 -31.10
CA PHE A 159 -5.81 -2.33 -31.69
C PHE A 159 -4.67 -2.65 -30.73
N TRP A 160 -4.84 -2.48 -29.40
CA TRP A 160 -3.79 -2.81 -28.43
C TRP A 160 -3.12 -4.17 -28.69
N ASN A 161 -3.93 -5.22 -28.92
CA ASN A 161 -3.45 -6.59 -29.13
C ASN A 161 -3.00 -6.87 -30.58
N ALA A 162 -3.31 -5.98 -31.53
CA ALA A 162 -2.84 -6.07 -32.91
C ALA A 162 -1.44 -5.47 -33.09
N LEU A 163 -1.07 -4.52 -32.22
CA LEU A 163 0.27 -3.95 -32.17
C LEU A 163 1.27 -4.97 -31.60
N PRO A 164 2.55 -4.92 -32.02
CA PRO A 164 3.57 -5.83 -31.52
C PRO A 164 3.60 -5.91 -29.99
N PRO A 165 3.89 -7.09 -29.41
CA PRO A 165 4.15 -7.20 -27.98
C PRO A 165 5.50 -6.54 -27.69
N PHE A 166 5.47 -5.27 -27.32
CA PHE A 166 6.66 -4.58 -26.83
C PHE A 166 7.01 -5.15 -25.46
N SER A 167 8.22 -5.69 -25.34
CA SER A 167 8.82 -5.99 -24.06
C SER A 167 9.54 -4.74 -23.54
N LEU A 168 9.41 -4.47 -22.24
CA LEU A 168 10.22 -3.47 -21.57
C LEU A 168 11.59 -4.09 -21.29
N SER A 169 12.65 -3.36 -21.62
CA SER A 169 14.01 -3.72 -21.20
C SER A 169 14.19 -3.43 -19.71
N GLU A 170 15.18 -4.07 -19.05
CA GLU A 170 15.47 -3.85 -17.62
C GLU A 170 15.71 -2.37 -17.27
N LYS A 171 16.16 -1.55 -18.23
CA LYS A 171 16.39 -0.11 -18.06
C LYS A 171 15.11 0.74 -18.09
N GLU A 172 14.00 0.18 -18.54
CA GLU A 172 12.72 0.88 -18.72
C GLU A 172 11.65 0.42 -17.71
N LEU A 173 12.01 -0.56 -16.86
CA LEU A 173 11.17 -0.96 -15.74
C LEU A 173 11.35 0.04 -14.59
N PRO A 174 10.29 0.33 -13.82
CA PRO A 174 10.40 1.15 -12.62
C PRO A 174 11.48 0.55 -11.70
N GLU A 175 12.43 1.38 -11.25
CA GLU A 175 13.56 0.92 -10.44
C GLU A 175 13.08 0.07 -9.25
N HIS A 176 13.71 -1.09 -9.08
CA HIS A 176 13.56 -1.85 -7.84
C HIS A 176 14.20 -1.04 -6.71
N PRO A 177 13.49 -0.71 -5.62
CA PRO A 177 14.19 -0.36 -4.40
C PRO A 177 14.94 -1.63 -4.00
N VAL A 178 16.26 -1.61 -4.21
CA VAL A 178 17.17 -2.58 -3.64
C VAL A 178 16.91 -2.49 -2.13
N LEU A 179 16.24 -3.51 -1.58
CA LEU A 179 16.24 -3.76 -0.16
C LEU A 179 17.69 -3.99 0.21
N ALA A 180 18.36 -2.92 0.65
CA ALA A 180 19.66 -3.00 1.29
C ALA A 180 19.50 -3.94 2.49
N ALA A 181 20.01 -5.15 2.32
CA ALA A 181 20.25 -6.12 3.38
C ALA A 181 21.62 -5.85 4.00
#